data_AF-A0A1E4GX71-F1
#
_entry.id   AF-A0A1E4GX71-F1
#
_cell.length_a   1.000
_cell.length_b   1.000
_cell.length_c   1.000
_cell.angle_alpha   90.00
_cell.angle_beta   90.00
_cell.angle_gamma   90.00
#
_symmetry.space_group_name_H-M   'P 1'
#
loop_
_entity.id
_entity.type
_entity.pdbx_description
1 polymer ?
#
loop_
_entity_poly.entity_id
_entity_poly.type
_entity_poly.pdbx_seq_one_letter_code
_entity_poly.pdbx_strand_id
1 'polypeptide(L)'
;MLWRFAYRFDERQKVLALGAYPDVSLRQARRAADDARDLLEDGRDPCAERKSAKAKMLAADSKFRVVADEWFAARKIKWVETYSDRLRSRLDNDLMPDLGGRLLAAIAPVDILACIRKVEGRGAPEMARRFFQLAAACSDTGAQPVDARAIRLPVSPGR
;
A
#
# COMPACT_ATOMS: atom_id res chain seq x y z
N MET A 1 -8.81 31.34 6.66
CA MET A 1 -8.93 31.46 5.18
C MET A 1 -7.97 30.49 4.54
N LEU A 2 -8.30 29.87 3.39
CA LEU A 2 -7.39 28.95 2.70
C LEU A 2 -6.81 29.56 1.41
N TRP A 3 -5.53 29.29 1.18
CA TRP A 3 -4.88 29.47 -0.12
C TRP A 3 -5.47 28.47 -1.11
N ARG A 4 -5.93 28.98 -2.26
CA ARG A 4 -6.56 28.19 -3.33
C ARG A 4 -5.84 28.45 -4.64
N PHE A 5 -5.60 27.39 -5.40
CA PHE A 5 -5.01 27.43 -6.73
C PHE A 5 -5.99 26.82 -7.72
N ALA A 6 -6.47 27.62 -8.67
CA ALA A 6 -7.36 27.17 -9.74
C ALA A 6 -6.53 26.79 -10.98
N TYR A 7 -6.83 25.63 -11.56
CA TYR A 7 -6.16 25.13 -12.76
C TYR A 7 -7.15 24.38 -13.66
N ARG A 8 -6.73 24.11 -14.89
CA ARG A 8 -7.46 23.27 -15.84
C ARG A 8 -6.66 22.02 -16.12
N PHE A 9 -7.33 20.87 -16.10
CA PHE A 9 -6.76 19.59 -16.46
C PHE A 9 -7.87 18.77 -17.12
N ASP A 10 -7.58 18.21 -18.30
CA ASP A 10 -8.54 17.40 -19.06
C ASP A 10 -9.88 18.12 -19.30
N GLU A 11 -9.80 19.35 -19.82
CA GLU A 11 -10.94 20.26 -20.11
C GLU A 11 -11.79 20.69 -18.90
N ARG A 12 -11.49 20.17 -17.70
CA ARG A 12 -12.21 20.48 -16.45
C ARG A 12 -11.45 21.50 -15.62
N GLN A 13 -12.18 22.47 -15.09
CA GLN A 13 -11.64 23.40 -14.09
C GLN A 13 -11.66 22.75 -12.70
N LYS A 14 -10.52 22.76 -12.03
CA LYS A 14 -10.32 22.20 -10.69
C LYS A 14 -9.67 23.23 -9.77
N VAL A 15 -9.86 23.07 -8.47
CA VAL A 15 -9.28 23.94 -7.44
C VAL A 15 -8.52 23.09 -6.43
N LEU A 16 -7.23 23.39 -6.24
CA LEU A 16 -6.36 22.79 -5.23
C LEU A 16 -6.25 23.72 -4.03
N ALA A 17 -6.49 23.21 -2.83
CA ALA A 17 -6.28 23.95 -1.59
C ALA A 17 -4.82 23.83 -1.15
N LEU A 18 -4.03 24.91 -1.20
CA LEU A 18 -2.60 24.88 -0.89
C LEU A 18 -2.31 24.90 0.62
N GLY A 19 -3.24 25.41 1.43
CA GLY A 19 -3.14 25.39 2.89
C GLY A 19 -3.93 26.49 3.57
N ALA A 20 -4.01 26.48 4.90
CA ALA A 20 -4.68 27.52 5.67
C ALA A 20 -3.71 28.67 6.01
N TYR A 21 -4.19 29.91 5.92
CA TYR A 21 -3.53 31.06 6.52
C TYR A 21 -3.89 31.14 8.01
N PRO A 22 -2.94 31.40 8.94
CA PRO A 22 -1.54 31.81 8.72
C PRO A 22 -0.50 30.69 8.73
N ASP A 23 -0.88 29.44 8.99
CA ASP A 23 0.03 28.27 9.01
C ASP A 23 0.92 28.17 7.76
N VAL A 24 0.34 28.45 6.59
CA VAL A 24 1.07 28.49 5.32
C VAL A 24 1.36 29.94 4.94
N SER A 25 2.65 30.26 4.88
CA SER A 25 3.13 31.56 4.41
C SER A 25 2.91 31.75 2.91
N LEU A 26 2.84 33.00 2.45
CA LEU A 26 2.72 33.33 1.02
C LEU A 26 3.83 32.69 0.17
N ARG A 27 5.07 32.63 0.71
CA ARG A 27 6.21 31.98 0.03
C ARG A 27 5.96 30.49 -0.16
N GLN A 28 5.47 29.79 0.87
CA GLN A 28 5.15 28.36 0.78
C GLN A 28 3.98 28.12 -0.18
N ALA A 29 2.95 28.97 -0.15
CA ALA A 29 1.83 28.88 -1.08
C ALA A 29 2.28 29.06 -2.54
N ARG A 30 3.19 30.01 -2.83
CA ARG A 30 3.76 30.17 -4.18
C ARG A 30 4.54 28.95 -4.64
N ARG A 31 5.39 28.38 -3.77
CA ARG A 31 6.14 27.17 -4.08
C ARG A 31 5.21 26.00 -4.40
N ALA A 32 4.20 25.76 -3.57
CA ALA A 32 3.23 24.69 -3.79
C ALA A 32 2.38 24.90 -5.06
N ALA A 33 2.18 26.14 -5.51
CA ALA A 33 1.55 26.42 -6.79
C ALA A 33 2.47 26.11 -7.98
N ASP A 34 3.78 26.34 -7.84
CA ASP A 34 4.80 26.03 -8.84
C ASP A 34 4.97 24.52 -8.99
N ASP A 35 5.12 23.80 -7.88
CA ASP A 35 5.16 22.33 -7.87
C ASP A 35 3.91 21.72 -8.55
N ALA A 36 2.74 22.35 -8.36
CA ALA A 36 1.51 21.92 -9.01
C ALA A 36 1.48 22.24 -10.52
N ARG A 37 2.19 23.26 -11.00
CA ARG A 37 2.35 23.52 -12.44
C ARG A 37 3.28 22.50 -13.08
N ASP A 38 4.40 22.19 -12.46
CA ASP A 38 5.35 21.19 -12.96
C ASP A 38 4.65 19.84 -13.17
N LEU A 39 3.78 19.44 -12.22
CA LEU A 39 2.97 18.22 -12.34
C LEU A 39 2.00 18.27 -13.53
N LEU A 40 1.40 19.45 -13.80
CA LEU A 40 0.50 19.63 -14.95
C LEU A 40 1.26 19.55 -16.28
N GLU A 41 2.50 20.06 -16.32
CA GLU A 41 3.37 19.96 -17.50
C GLU A 41 3.79 18.51 -17.78
N ASP A 42 3.98 17.69 -16.74
CA ASP A 42 4.20 16.24 -16.87
C ASP A 42 2.90 15.46 -17.20
N GLY A 43 1.76 16.15 -17.37
CA GLY A 43 0.48 15.54 -17.68
C GLY A 43 -0.18 14.82 -16.49
N ARG A 44 0.24 15.11 -15.26
CA ARG A 44 -0.32 14.52 -14.03
C ARG A 44 -1.27 15.49 -13.33
N ASP A 45 -2.36 14.96 -12.77
CA ASP A 45 -3.30 15.77 -11.98
C ASP A 45 -2.75 16.01 -10.56
N PRO A 46 -2.45 17.26 -10.16
CA PRO A 46 -1.92 17.58 -8.83
C PRO A 46 -2.86 17.19 -7.68
N CYS A 47 -4.18 17.19 -7.92
CA CYS A 47 -5.15 16.77 -6.91
C CYS A 47 -5.14 15.24 -6.73
N ALA A 48 -4.99 14.50 -7.83
CA ALA A 48 -4.84 13.06 -7.78
C ALA A 48 -3.53 12.64 -7.09
N GLU A 49 -2.42 13.32 -7.40
CA GLU A 49 -1.12 13.06 -6.76
C GLU A 49 -1.13 13.40 -5.27
N ARG A 50 -1.76 14.51 -4.87
CA ARG A 50 -1.90 14.82 -3.45
C ARG A 50 -2.78 13.82 -2.72
N LYS A 51 -3.85 13.34 -3.36
CA LYS A 51 -4.72 12.30 -2.81
C LYS A 51 -3.99 10.97 -2.70
N SER A 52 -3.20 10.59 -3.70
CA SER A 52 -2.42 9.36 -3.71
C SER A 52 -1.31 9.42 -2.66
N ALA A 53 -0.60 10.53 -2.53
CA ALA A 53 0.40 10.75 -1.48
C ALA A 53 -0.22 10.66 -0.07
N LYS A 54 -1.38 11.27 0.15
CA LYS A 54 -2.09 11.18 1.42
C LYS A 54 -2.56 9.75 1.72
N ALA A 55 -3.11 9.06 0.73
CA ALA A 55 -3.50 7.65 0.86
C ALA A 55 -2.30 6.76 1.19
N LYS A 56 -1.15 6.98 0.54
CA LYS A 56 0.11 6.29 0.85
C LYS A 56 0.58 6.57 2.27
N MET A 57 0.49 7.80 2.76
CA MET A 57 0.85 8.12 4.15
C MET A 57 -0.08 7.44 5.16
N LEU A 58 -1.39 7.44 4.92
CA LEU A 58 -2.33 6.71 5.78
C LEU A 58 -2.11 5.19 5.73
N ALA A 59 -1.78 4.64 4.56
CA ALA A 59 -1.46 3.22 4.40
C ALA A 59 -0.13 2.86 5.09
N ALA A 60 0.85 3.76 5.06
CA ALA A 60 2.12 3.62 5.75
C ALA A 60 1.95 3.61 7.29
N ASP A 61 1.03 4.43 7.80
CA ASP A 61 0.65 4.50 9.22
C ASP A 61 -0.32 3.37 9.62
N SER A 62 -0.84 2.63 8.65
CA SER A 62 -1.71 1.48 8.92
C SER A 62 -0.88 0.27 9.36
N LYS A 63 -1.42 -0.44 10.36
CA LYS A 63 -0.87 -1.73 10.79
C LYS A 63 -1.06 -2.76 9.68
N PHE A 64 -0.11 -3.68 9.56
CA PHE A 64 -0.20 -4.79 8.62
C PHE A 64 -1.52 -5.58 8.75
N ARG A 65 -2.02 -5.73 9.98
CA ARG A 65 -3.29 -6.40 10.27
C ARG A 65 -4.49 -5.78 9.54
N VAL A 66 -4.53 -4.45 9.40
CA VAL A 66 -5.65 -3.75 8.76
C VAL A 66 -5.70 -4.04 7.27
N VAL A 67 -4.56 -3.95 6.59
CA VAL A 67 -4.49 -4.22 5.14
C VAL A 67 -4.64 -5.71 4.85
N ALA A 68 -4.12 -6.58 5.72
CA ALA A 68 -4.36 -8.01 5.63
C ALA A 68 -5.85 -8.35 5.76
N ASP A 69 -6.58 -7.65 6.64
CA ASP A 69 -8.03 -7.83 6.81
C ASP A 69 -8.81 -7.38 5.57
N GLU A 70 -8.50 -6.19 5.04
CA GLU A 70 -9.15 -5.65 3.85
C GLU A 70 -8.92 -6.55 2.62
N TRP A 71 -7.67 -6.99 2.42
CA TRP A 71 -7.31 -7.93 1.36
C TRP A 71 -8.07 -9.26 1.49
N PHE A 72 -8.25 -9.72 2.74
CA PHE A 72 -8.97 -10.95 3.05
C PHE A 72 -10.46 -10.78 2.78
N ALA A 73 -11.07 -9.67 3.20
CA ALA A 73 -12.48 -9.35 2.97
C ALA A 73 -12.80 -9.27 1.46
N ALA A 74 -11.94 -8.62 0.68
CA ALA A 74 -12.10 -8.51 -0.78
C ALA A 74 -12.07 -9.88 -1.49
N ARG A 75 -11.28 -10.83 -0.97
CA ARG A 75 -11.18 -12.19 -1.52
C ARG A 75 -12.19 -13.17 -0.93
N LYS A 76 -12.70 -12.92 0.29
CA LYS A 76 -13.69 -13.77 0.97
C LYS A 76 -14.94 -13.97 0.11
N ILE A 77 -15.35 -12.95 -0.64
CA ILE A 77 -16.51 -12.99 -1.55
C ILE A 77 -16.37 -14.11 -2.61
N LYS A 78 -15.14 -14.47 -3.01
CA LYS A 78 -14.90 -15.51 -4.02
C LYS A 78 -14.68 -16.91 -3.44
N TRP A 79 -14.59 -17.04 -2.12
CA TRP A 79 -14.27 -18.31 -1.46
C TRP A 79 -15.47 -18.89 -0.73
N VAL A 80 -15.55 -20.22 -0.71
CA VAL A 80 -16.51 -20.95 0.13
C VAL A 80 -16.21 -20.63 1.60
N GLU A 81 -17.25 -20.36 2.38
CA GLU A 81 -17.17 -19.86 3.76
C GLU A 81 -16.24 -20.72 4.64
N THR A 82 -16.41 -22.05 4.61
CA THR A 82 -15.59 -23.02 5.36
C THR A 82 -14.09 -22.95 5.02
N TYR A 83 -13.76 -22.63 3.76
CA TYR A 83 -12.37 -22.49 3.31
C TYR A 83 -11.79 -21.15 3.77
N SER A 84 -12.60 -20.10 3.75
CA SER A 84 -12.20 -18.78 4.23
C SER A 84 -11.85 -18.81 5.72
N ASP A 85 -12.70 -19.40 6.57
CA ASP A 85 -12.43 -19.48 8.02
C ASP A 85 -11.16 -20.26 8.35
N ARG A 86 -10.92 -21.40 7.69
CA ARG A 86 -9.67 -22.16 7.85
C ARG A 86 -8.45 -21.36 7.43
N LEU A 87 -8.54 -20.62 6.33
CA LEU A 87 -7.45 -19.76 5.89
C LEU A 87 -7.21 -18.61 6.87
N ARG A 88 -8.28 -18.01 7.39
CA ARG A 88 -8.20 -16.91 8.34
C ARG A 88 -7.49 -17.34 9.61
N SER A 89 -7.87 -18.49 10.17
CA SER A 89 -7.24 -19.03 11.37
C SER A 89 -5.76 -19.34 11.16
N ARG A 90 -5.37 -19.83 9.97
CA ARG A 90 -3.94 -20.04 9.65
C ARG A 90 -3.20 -18.71 9.52
N LEU A 91 -3.79 -17.72 8.83
CA LEU A 91 -3.20 -16.39 8.70
C LEU A 91 -3.01 -15.72 10.07
N ASP A 92 -4.00 -15.83 10.97
CA ASP A 92 -3.89 -15.24 12.31
C ASP A 92 -2.80 -15.94 13.14
N ASN A 93 -2.71 -17.27 13.11
CA ASN A 93 -1.70 -18.01 13.87
C ASN A 93 -0.27 -17.91 13.31
N ASP A 94 -0.10 -17.80 11.99
CA ASP A 94 1.24 -17.80 11.36
C ASP A 94 1.80 -16.39 11.13
N LEU A 95 0.96 -15.39 10.84
CA LEU A 95 1.41 -14.05 10.43
C LEU A 95 1.15 -12.95 11.46
N MET A 96 0.02 -13.01 12.17
CA MET A 96 -0.30 -11.97 13.16
C MET A 96 0.65 -11.89 14.36
N PRO A 97 1.27 -12.98 14.87
CA PRO A 97 2.22 -12.84 15.99
C PRO A 97 3.51 -12.11 15.60
N ASP A 98 4.02 -12.31 14.37
CA ASP A 98 5.29 -11.70 13.93
C ASP A 98 5.08 -10.30 13.30
N LEU A 99 4.01 -10.11 12.52
CA LEU A 99 3.79 -8.90 11.70
C LEU A 99 2.56 -8.07 12.09
N GLY A 100 1.58 -8.65 12.78
CA GLY A 100 0.26 -8.04 12.98
C GLY A 100 0.27 -6.69 13.71
N GLY A 101 1.24 -6.47 14.59
CA GLY A 101 1.41 -5.22 15.33
C GLY A 101 2.27 -4.17 14.64
N ARG A 102 3.00 -4.53 13.58
CA ARG A 102 3.96 -3.64 12.91
C ARG A 102 3.25 -2.74 11.89
N LEU A 103 3.76 -1.52 11.74
CA LEU A 103 3.35 -0.60 10.68
C LEU A 103 3.83 -1.13 9.34
N LEU A 104 3.03 -0.95 8.28
CA LEU A 104 3.42 -1.35 6.93
C LEU A 104 4.73 -0.71 6.48
N ALA A 105 4.96 0.56 6.85
CA ALA A 105 6.19 1.27 6.54
C ALA A 105 7.44 0.70 7.25
N ALA A 106 7.25 0.02 8.39
CA ALA A 106 8.34 -0.57 9.16
C ALA A 106 8.63 -2.03 8.79
N ILE A 107 7.85 -2.63 7.89
CA ILE A 107 8.04 -4.02 7.47
C ILE A 107 9.00 -4.04 6.29
N ALA A 108 10.20 -4.58 6.50
CA ALA A 108 11.16 -4.74 5.44
C ALA A 108 10.86 -6.01 4.62
N PRO A 109 11.29 -6.08 3.34
CA PRO A 109 11.15 -7.28 2.52
C PRO A 109 11.79 -8.53 3.14
N VAL A 110 12.83 -8.35 3.96
CA VAL A 110 13.49 -9.44 4.69
C VAL A 110 12.61 -10.03 5.79
N ASP A 111 11.79 -9.23 6.48
CA ASP A 111 10.84 -9.72 7.49
C ASP A 111 9.76 -10.59 6.84
N ILE A 112 9.30 -10.18 5.64
CA ILE A 112 8.35 -10.95 4.83
C ILE A 112 8.99 -12.28 4.41
N LEU A 113 10.21 -12.28 3.88
CA LEU A 113 10.90 -13.51 3.51
C LEU A 113 11.13 -14.46 4.69
N ALA A 114 11.45 -13.93 5.88
CA ALA A 114 11.60 -14.72 7.09
C ALA A 114 10.28 -15.44 7.46
N CYS A 115 9.15 -14.74 7.37
CA CYS A 115 7.83 -15.33 7.61
C CYS A 115 7.47 -16.39 6.56
N ILE A 116 7.77 -16.15 5.27
CA ILE A 116 7.56 -17.14 4.19
C ILE A 116 8.31 -18.44 4.50
N ARG A 117 9.60 -18.34 4.83
CA ARG A 117 10.46 -19.50 5.12
C ARG A 117 9.98 -20.30 6.34
N LYS A 118 9.52 -19.59 7.38
CA LYS A 118 8.96 -20.22 8.59
C LYS A 118 7.70 -21.05 8.27
N VAL A 119 6.85 -20.53 7.38
CA VAL A 119 5.62 -21.20 6.93
C VAL A 119 5.93 -22.38 5.99
N GLU A 120 6.92 -22.25 5.10
CA GLU A 120 7.40 -23.36 4.26
C GLU A 120 7.99 -24.50 5.09
N GLY A 121 8.79 -24.19 6.12
CA GLY A 121 9.35 -25.19 7.03
C GLY A 121 8.29 -25.95 7.83
N ARG A 122 7.08 -25.39 7.96
CA ARG A 122 5.91 -26.03 8.60
C ARG A 122 5.12 -26.95 7.66
N GLY A 123 5.50 -27.03 6.38
CA GLY A 123 4.82 -27.85 5.37
C GLY A 123 3.56 -27.20 4.77
N ALA A 124 3.44 -25.87 4.80
CA ALA A 124 2.27 -25.14 4.27
C ALA A 124 2.63 -24.23 3.06
N PRO A 125 3.04 -24.80 1.91
CA PRO A 125 3.51 -24.02 0.75
C PRO A 125 2.43 -23.12 0.13
N GLU A 126 1.16 -23.53 0.17
CA GLU A 126 0.04 -22.68 -0.28
C GLU A 126 -0.14 -21.42 0.57
N MET A 127 0.18 -21.49 1.86
CA MET A 127 0.14 -20.31 2.75
C MET A 127 1.27 -19.34 2.43
N ALA A 128 2.46 -19.86 2.19
CA ALA A 128 3.62 -19.08 1.74
C ALA A 128 3.32 -18.31 0.44
N ARG A 129 2.73 -19.00 -0.55
CA ARG A 129 2.33 -18.37 -1.82
C ARG A 129 1.27 -17.28 -1.63
N ARG A 130 0.27 -17.50 -0.76
CA ARG A 130 -0.75 -16.50 -0.45
C ARG A 130 -0.18 -15.29 0.27
N PHE A 131 0.77 -15.51 1.15
CA PHE A 131 1.44 -14.44 1.84
C PHE A 131 2.29 -13.58 0.89
N PHE A 132 2.97 -14.19 -0.07
CA PHE A 132 3.62 -13.45 -1.15
C PHE A 132 2.63 -12.60 -1.96
N GLN A 133 1.44 -13.15 -2.29
CA GLN A 133 0.38 -12.38 -2.96
C GLN A 133 -0.17 -11.23 -2.12
N LEU A 134 -0.25 -11.40 -0.79
CA LEU A 134 -0.63 -10.35 0.14
C LEU A 134 0.44 -9.25 0.16
N ALA A 135 1.71 -9.62 0.33
CA ALA A 135 2.82 -8.68 0.31
C ALA A 135 2.90 -7.88 -1.00
N ALA A 136 2.71 -8.55 -2.15
CA ALA A 136 2.68 -7.91 -3.45
C ALA A 136 1.50 -6.94 -3.61
N ALA A 137 0.31 -7.29 -3.10
CA ALA A 137 -0.84 -6.39 -3.11
C ALA A 137 -0.63 -5.17 -2.19
N CYS A 138 0.02 -5.35 -1.04
CA CYS A 138 0.38 -4.26 -0.15
C CYS A 138 1.39 -3.30 -0.81
N SER A 139 2.37 -3.81 -1.56
CA SER A 139 3.36 -2.98 -2.27
C SER A 139 2.78 -2.23 -3.47
N ASP A 140 1.77 -2.78 -4.13
CA ASP A 140 1.06 -2.08 -5.22
C ASP A 140 0.24 -0.89 -4.69
N THR A 141 -0.29 -1.04 -3.47
CA THR A 141 -1.08 0.00 -2.79
C THR A 141 -0.21 1.06 -2.10
N GLY A 142 0.98 0.68 -1.63
CA GLY A 142 1.97 1.54 -1.00
C GLY A 142 3.29 1.53 -1.77
N ALA A 143 3.51 2.56 -2.60
CA ALA A 143 4.68 2.71 -3.45
C ALA A 143 6.02 2.42 -2.74
N GLN A 144 6.50 1.18 -2.88
CA GLN A 144 7.90 0.78 -3.03
C GLN A 144 7.89 -0.40 -4.00
N PRO A 145 8.61 -0.34 -5.13
CA PRO A 145 8.75 -1.49 -6.01
C PRO A 145 9.58 -2.54 -5.27
N VAL A 146 8.92 -3.54 -4.69
CA VAL A 146 9.63 -4.75 -4.30
C VAL A 146 10.03 -5.40 -5.61
N ASP A 147 11.31 -5.34 -5.92
CA ASP A 147 11.84 -5.85 -7.18
C ASP A 147 11.49 -7.34 -7.27
N ALA A 148 10.52 -7.66 -8.13
CA ALA A 148 10.01 -9.01 -8.33
C ALA A 148 11.08 -9.96 -8.90
N ARG A 149 12.23 -9.45 -9.35
CA ARG A 149 13.36 -10.26 -9.82
C ARG A 149 14.30 -10.67 -8.68
N ALA A 150 14.34 -9.93 -7.56
CA ALA A 150 15.15 -10.27 -6.39
C ALA A 150 14.63 -11.50 -5.62
N ILE A 151 13.36 -11.87 -5.82
CA ILE A 151 12.72 -13.04 -5.18
C ILE A 151 12.37 -14.04 -6.28
N ARG A 152 13.41 -14.60 -6.92
CA ARG A 152 13.24 -15.88 -7.64
C ARG A 152 12.93 -16.93 -6.56
N LEU A 153 11.65 -17.14 -6.27
CA LEU A 153 11.19 -18.34 -5.59
C LEU A 153 11.81 -19.53 -6.33
N PRO A 154 12.55 -20.44 -5.66
CA PRO A 154 12.83 -21.73 -6.26
C PRO A 154 11.46 -22.39 -6.43
N VAL A 155 10.95 -22.34 -7.66
CA VAL A 155 9.92 -23.27 -8.08
C VAL A 155 10.55 -24.66 -7.93
N SER A 156 10.25 -25.36 -6.85
CA SER A 156 10.63 -26.77 -6.73
C SER A 156 10.00 -27.50 -7.92
N PRO A 157 10.80 -28.12 -8.80
CA PRO A 157 10.26 -29.01 -9.81
C PRO A 157 10.06 -30.39 -9.18
N GLY A 158 8.91 -31.00 -9.46
CA GLY A 158 8.63 -32.40 -9.14
C GLY A 158 7.75 -32.58 -7.91
N ARG A 159 6.77 -33.49 -7.92
CA ARG A 159 6.65 -34.75 -8.68
C ARG A 159 5.20 -35.03 -9.04
#